data_AF-A0A7D9DYS0-F1
#
_entry.id   AF-A0A7D9DYS0-F1
#
_cell.length_a   1.000
_cell.length_b   1.000
_cell.length_c   1.000
_cell.angle_alpha   90.00
_cell.angle_beta   90.00
_cell.angle_gamma   90.00
#
_symmetry.space_group_name_H-M   'P 1'
#
loop_
_entity.id
_entity.type
_entity.pdbx_description
1 polymer ?
#
loop_
_entity_poly.entity_id
_entity_poly.type
_entity_poly.pdbx_seq_one_letter_code
_entity_poly.pdbx_strand_id
1 'polypeptide(L)'
;MILNIKRKQNERTKPYESVDDKRLVWMKDTFMKYFDDWKTSIKTREGTFTPVEREKLFLSHQTYEGFKISVRSHVEAIKFLLSEGFKYVLSERFMQDVIEDYFGHQRTQRGRSDNPSAEQFGYNDLTIAVKRDIAPSVSGNTGGRYGKAKWYTVSDEPVKKRQKKK
;
A
#
# COMPACT_ATOMS: atom_id res chain seq x y z
N MET A 1 30.90 -20.94 3.65
CA MET A 1 29.70 -21.43 4.37
C MET A 1 28.64 -20.33 4.30
N ILE A 2 27.69 -20.41 3.37
CA ILE A 2 26.65 -19.37 3.21
C ILE A 2 25.55 -19.69 4.22
N LEU A 3 25.41 -18.87 5.26
CA LEU A 3 24.31 -18.95 6.21
C LEU A 3 23.00 -18.66 5.48
N ASN A 4 22.25 -19.72 5.17
CA ASN A 4 20.93 -19.65 4.57
C ASN A 4 19.93 -19.20 5.65
N ILE A 5 19.93 -17.90 5.96
CA ILE A 5 18.93 -17.29 6.84
C ILE A 5 17.60 -17.27 6.07
N LYS A 6 16.84 -18.36 6.13
CA LYS A 6 15.45 -18.37 5.69
C LYS A 6 14.69 -17.40 6.59
N ARG A 7 14.42 -16.17 6.09
CA ARG A 7 13.49 -15.25 6.75
C ARG A 7 12.16 -15.99 6.91
N LYS A 8 11.71 -16.17 8.16
CA LYS A 8 10.40 -16.75 8.47
C LYS A 8 9.35 -15.86 7.80
N GLN A 9 8.74 -16.35 6.71
CA GLN A 9 7.70 -15.59 6.04
C GLN A 9 6.51 -15.44 6.98
N ASN A 10 6.08 -14.20 7.19
CA ASN A 10 4.87 -13.94 7.95
C ASN A 10 3.68 -14.48 7.16
N GLU A 11 2.92 -15.38 7.76
CA GLU A 11 1.77 -16.01 7.11
C GLU A 11 0.70 -14.99 6.69
N ARG A 12 0.62 -13.87 7.42
CA ARG A 12 -0.31 -12.78 7.14
C ARG A 12 0.04 -12.00 5.87
N THR A 13 1.32 -11.97 5.48
CA THR A 13 1.81 -11.22 4.30
C THR A 13 1.92 -12.10 3.05
N LYS A 14 1.45 -13.35 3.10
CA LYS A 14 1.46 -14.22 1.93
C LYS A 14 0.47 -13.72 0.87
N PRO A 15 0.75 -13.95 -0.42
CA PRO A 15 -0.26 -13.75 -1.46
C PRO A 15 -1.55 -14.55 -1.17
N TYR A 16 -2.67 -14.11 -1.70
CA TYR A 16 -3.90 -14.90 -1.69
C TYR A 16 -3.86 -15.88 -2.86
N GLU A 17 -4.06 -17.16 -2.59
CA GLU A 17 -3.97 -18.23 -3.60
C GLU A 17 -5.29 -18.99 -3.76
N SER A 18 -6.28 -18.74 -2.88
CA SER A 18 -7.57 -19.42 -2.88
C SER A 18 -8.71 -18.46 -2.57
N VAL A 19 -9.86 -18.67 -3.22
CA VAL A 19 -11.12 -17.95 -2.98
C VAL A 19 -11.68 -18.20 -1.57
N ASP A 20 -11.30 -19.33 -0.97
CA ASP A 20 -11.69 -19.77 0.37
C ASP A 20 -10.61 -19.50 1.42
N ASP A 21 -9.67 -18.59 1.12
CA ASP A 21 -8.64 -18.19 2.07
C ASP A 21 -9.29 -17.67 3.37
N LYS A 22 -8.94 -18.30 4.50
CA LYS A 22 -9.49 -17.99 5.82
C LYS A 22 -9.32 -16.51 6.20
N ARG A 23 -8.30 -15.83 5.66
CA ARG A 23 -8.08 -14.39 5.89
C ARG A 23 -9.18 -13.55 5.24
N LEU A 24 -9.69 -13.95 4.07
CA LEU A 24 -10.81 -13.28 3.40
C LEU A 24 -12.11 -13.48 4.17
N VAL A 25 -12.35 -14.70 4.65
CA VAL A 25 -13.51 -15.05 5.49
C VAL A 25 -13.48 -14.26 6.80
N TRP A 26 -12.33 -14.24 7.49
CA TRP A 26 -12.16 -13.47 8.71
C TRP A 26 -12.44 -11.98 8.48
N MET A 27 -11.90 -11.40 7.41
CA MET A 27 -12.08 -9.98 7.12
C MET A 27 -13.53 -9.63 6.78
N LYS A 28 -14.23 -10.49 6.03
CA LYS A 28 -15.64 -10.27 5.66
C LYS A 28 -16.60 -10.51 6.82
N ASP A 29 -16.42 -11.59 7.58
CA ASP A 29 -17.46 -12.10 8.47
C ASP A 29 -17.16 -11.78 9.94
N THR A 30 -15.89 -11.87 10.37
CA THR A 30 -15.51 -11.62 11.76
C THR A 30 -15.25 -10.15 12.01
N PHE A 31 -14.43 -9.53 11.15
CA PHE A 31 -13.98 -8.17 11.35
C PHE A 31 -15.09 -7.14 11.08
N MET A 32 -15.91 -7.34 10.05
CA MET A 32 -17.08 -6.48 9.80
C MET A 32 -18.09 -6.56 10.94
N LYS A 33 -18.34 -7.75 11.46
CA LYS A 33 -19.22 -7.93 12.63
C LYS A 33 -18.69 -7.18 13.84
N TYR A 34 -17.40 -7.32 14.15
CA TYR A 34 -16.76 -6.54 15.22
C TYR A 34 -16.98 -5.04 15.05
N PHE A 35 -16.92 -4.54 13.81
CA PHE A 35 -17.10 -3.13 13.51
C PHE A 35 -18.54 -2.64 13.75
N ASP A 36 -19.53 -3.47 13.41
CA ASP A 36 -20.95 -3.20 13.68
C ASP A 36 -21.28 -3.32 15.17
N ASP A 37 -20.69 -4.31 15.85
CA ASP A 37 -20.80 -4.49 17.30
C ASP A 37 -20.19 -3.30 18.05
N TRP A 38 -19.04 -2.78 17.59
CA TRP A 38 -18.42 -1.57 18.14
C TRP A 38 -19.35 -0.36 18.01
N LYS A 39 -19.93 -0.13 16.83
CA LYS A 39 -20.89 0.96 16.63
C LYS A 39 -22.13 0.81 17.53
N THR A 40 -22.61 -0.42 17.69
CA THR A 40 -23.76 -0.74 18.55
C THR A 40 -23.42 -0.49 20.01
N SER A 41 -22.22 -0.86 20.46
CA SER A 41 -21.75 -0.66 21.84
C SER A 41 -21.75 0.80 22.26
N ILE A 42 -21.47 1.73 21.34
CA ILE A 42 -21.48 3.17 21.61
C ILE A 42 -22.91 3.69 21.74
N LYS A 43 -23.85 3.15 20.95
CA LYS A 43 -25.27 3.51 21.04
C LYS A 43 -25.89 3.03 22.33
N THR A 44 -25.56 1.82 22.77
CA THR A 44 -26.12 1.19 23.97
C THR A 44 -25.33 1.49 25.24
N ARG A 45 -24.22 2.24 25.15
CA ARG A 45 -23.37 2.57 26.31
C ARG A 45 -24.17 3.31 27.39
N GLU A 46 -24.17 2.74 28.59
CA GLU A 46 -24.75 3.32 29.79
C GLU A 46 -24.07 4.64 30.17
N GLY A 47 -24.85 5.60 30.67
CA GLY A 47 -24.39 6.94 31.06
C GLY A 47 -25.07 8.07 30.28
N THR A 48 -25.07 9.27 30.87
CA THR A 48 -25.59 10.51 30.27
C THR A 48 -24.57 11.09 29.29
N PHE A 49 -24.50 10.51 28.10
CA PHE A 49 -23.75 11.07 26.99
C PHE A 49 -24.69 11.81 26.04
N THR A 50 -24.34 13.04 25.70
CA THR A 50 -24.98 13.79 24.62
C THR A 50 -24.72 13.10 23.27
N PRO A 51 -25.56 13.34 22.24
CA PRO A 51 -25.33 12.80 20.90
C PRO A 51 -23.94 13.15 20.33
N VAL A 52 -23.46 14.37 20.61
CA VAL A 52 -22.14 14.84 20.13
C VAL A 52 -21.00 14.09 20.80
N GLU A 53 -21.10 13.79 22.09
CA GLU A 53 -20.10 12.99 22.80
C GLU A 53 -20.08 11.55 22.29
N ARG A 54 -21.25 10.97 21.97
CA ARG A 54 -21.33 9.62 21.40
C ARG A 54 -20.70 9.54 20.01
N GLU A 55 -20.92 10.53 19.15
CA GLU A 55 -20.26 10.59 17.83
C GLU A 55 -18.73 10.64 17.93
N LYS A 56 -18.17 11.36 18.92
CA LYS A 56 -16.72 11.42 19.16
C LYS A 56 -16.11 10.09 19.61
N LEU A 57 -16.91 9.14 20.08
CA LEU A 57 -16.44 7.82 20.52
C LEU A 57 -16.30 6.84 19.36
N PHE A 58 -16.76 7.20 18.16
CA PHE A 58 -16.69 6.37 16.97
C PHE A 58 -15.94 7.06 15.84
N LEU A 59 -15.72 6.32 14.77
CA LEU A 59 -15.25 6.87 13.51
C LEU A 59 -16.31 7.80 12.92
N SER A 60 -15.86 8.78 12.14
CA SER A 60 -16.78 9.61 11.36
C SER A 60 -17.66 8.73 10.47
N HIS A 61 -18.89 9.18 10.20
CA HIS A 61 -19.81 8.46 9.32
C HIS A 61 -19.17 8.13 7.96
N GLN A 62 -18.44 9.09 7.38
CA GLN A 62 -17.74 8.91 6.10
C GLN A 62 -16.66 7.82 6.18
N THR A 63 -15.86 7.83 7.24
CA THR A 63 -14.83 6.79 7.45
C THR A 63 -15.47 5.42 7.65
N TYR A 64 -16.55 5.33 8.43
CA TYR A 64 -17.27 4.07 8.65
C TYR A 64 -17.83 3.49 7.35
N GLU A 65 -18.54 4.28 6.55
CA GLU A 65 -19.09 3.82 5.27
C GLU A 65 -17.99 3.48 4.27
N GLY A 66 -16.97 4.35 4.14
CA GLY A 66 -15.83 4.12 3.27
C GLY A 66 -15.12 2.80 3.60
N PHE A 67 -14.93 2.52 4.88
CA PHE A 67 -14.28 1.30 5.32
C PHE A 67 -15.08 0.03 4.99
N LYS A 68 -16.41 0.06 5.15
CA LYS A 68 -17.28 -1.06 4.75
C LYS A 68 -17.19 -1.34 3.25
N ILE A 69 -17.19 -0.28 2.43
CA ILE A 69 -17.03 -0.40 0.98
C ILE A 69 -15.66 -0.99 0.67
N SER A 70 -14.59 -0.43 1.23
CA SER A 70 -13.22 -0.91 1.01
C SER A 70 -13.06 -2.39 1.35
N VAL A 71 -13.55 -2.86 2.50
CA VAL A 71 -13.43 -4.27 2.88
C VAL A 71 -14.19 -5.18 1.91
N ARG A 72 -15.43 -4.84 1.57
CA ARG A 72 -16.25 -5.64 0.64
C ARG A 72 -15.63 -5.69 -0.75
N SER A 73 -15.28 -4.54 -1.32
CA SER A 73 -14.63 -4.45 -2.62
C SER A 73 -13.28 -5.16 -2.65
N HIS A 74 -12.50 -5.09 -1.57
CA HIS A 74 -11.22 -5.79 -1.48
C HIS A 74 -11.38 -7.31 -1.52
N VAL A 75 -12.34 -7.86 -0.76
CA VAL A 75 -12.63 -9.30 -0.77
C VAL A 75 -13.15 -9.74 -2.13
N GLU A 76 -14.10 -8.99 -2.71
CA GLU A 76 -14.70 -9.31 -4.01
C GLU A 76 -13.68 -9.26 -5.14
N ALA A 77 -12.82 -8.24 -5.18
CA ALA A 77 -11.77 -8.12 -6.19
C ALA A 77 -10.77 -9.29 -6.14
N ILE A 78 -10.34 -9.69 -4.94
CA ILE A 78 -9.44 -10.85 -4.78
C ILE A 78 -10.11 -12.12 -5.27
N LYS A 79 -11.36 -12.38 -4.84
CA LYS A 79 -12.09 -13.58 -5.23
C LYS A 79 -12.32 -13.63 -6.74
N PHE A 80 -12.70 -12.50 -7.34
CA PHE A 80 -12.88 -12.37 -8.79
C PHE A 80 -11.59 -12.71 -9.56
N LEU A 81 -10.46 -12.10 -9.20
CA LEU A 81 -9.19 -12.39 -9.87
C LEU A 81 -8.79 -13.87 -9.74
N LEU A 82 -8.97 -14.47 -8.57
CA LEU A 82 -8.68 -15.90 -8.39
C LEU A 82 -9.63 -16.79 -9.20
N SER A 83 -10.90 -16.42 -9.34
CA SER A 83 -11.85 -17.16 -10.19
C SER A 83 -11.55 -17.05 -11.69
N GLU A 84 -10.95 -15.94 -12.13
CA GLU A 84 -10.48 -15.75 -13.52
C GLU A 84 -9.19 -16.52 -13.83
N GLY A 85 -8.70 -17.35 -12.91
CA GLY A 85 -7.55 -18.24 -13.13
C GLY A 85 -6.19 -17.61 -12.78
N PHE A 86 -6.17 -16.46 -12.10
CA PHE A 86 -4.91 -15.94 -11.56
C PHE A 86 -4.40 -16.86 -10.44
N LYS A 87 -3.12 -17.26 -10.54
CA LYS A 87 -2.50 -18.17 -9.56
C LYS A 87 -2.47 -17.59 -8.14
N TYR A 88 -2.28 -16.28 -8.03
CA TYR A 88 -2.26 -15.59 -6.75
C TYR A 88 -2.57 -14.09 -6.92
N VAL A 89 -2.97 -13.44 -5.83
CA VAL A 89 -3.24 -12.00 -5.78
C VAL A 89 -2.41 -11.34 -4.67
N LEU A 90 -1.74 -10.24 -5.01
CA LEU A 90 -0.98 -9.40 -4.08
C LEU A 90 -1.84 -8.21 -3.63
N SER A 91 -2.49 -8.33 -2.48
CA SER A 91 -3.39 -7.28 -1.95
C SER A 91 -2.69 -5.94 -1.70
N GLU A 92 -1.39 -5.96 -1.40
CA GLU A 92 -0.55 -4.75 -1.25
C GLU A 92 -0.58 -3.85 -2.51
N ARG A 93 -0.88 -4.40 -3.69
CA ARG A 93 -0.93 -3.65 -4.94
C ARG A 93 -2.24 -2.89 -5.14
N PHE A 94 -3.24 -3.08 -4.27
CA PHE A 94 -4.48 -2.31 -4.29
C PHE A 94 -4.39 -1.03 -3.46
N MET A 95 -3.27 -0.79 -2.79
CA MET A 95 -3.06 0.35 -1.89
C MET A 95 -2.39 1.51 -2.62
N GLN A 96 -2.63 2.72 -2.14
CA GLN A 96 -2.07 3.96 -2.70
C GLN A 96 -0.60 4.18 -2.31
N ASP A 97 0.00 3.30 -1.50
CA ASP A 97 1.39 3.37 -1.03
C ASP A 97 2.40 3.69 -2.13
N VAL A 98 2.25 3.11 -3.33
CA VAL A 98 3.18 3.37 -4.45
C VAL A 98 3.10 4.83 -4.91
N ILE A 99 1.89 5.40 -4.92
CA ILE A 99 1.65 6.79 -5.29
C ILE A 99 2.14 7.73 -4.17
N GLU A 100 1.89 7.37 -2.91
CA GLU A 100 2.40 8.12 -1.75
C GLU A 100 3.93 8.13 -1.70
N ASP A 101 4.56 7.00 -2.03
CA ASP A 101 6.01 6.88 -2.13
C ASP A 101 6.55 7.75 -3.27
N TYR A 102 5.90 7.76 -4.44
CA TYR A 102 6.23 8.67 -5.53
C TYR A 102 6.14 10.15 -5.09
N PHE A 103 5.09 10.56 -4.36
CA PHE A 103 5.00 11.91 -3.81
C PHE A 103 6.07 12.18 -2.73
N GLY A 104 6.46 11.17 -1.96
CA GLY A 104 7.61 11.25 -1.06
C GLY A 104 8.91 11.59 -1.81
N HIS A 105 9.16 10.92 -2.93
CA HIS A 105 10.32 11.19 -3.78
C HIS A 105 10.28 12.57 -4.44
N GLN A 106 9.09 13.00 -4.87
CA GLN A 106 8.86 14.36 -5.38
C GLN A 106 9.28 15.45 -4.38
N ARG A 107 8.92 15.28 -3.10
CA ARG A 107 9.31 16.20 -2.02
C ARG A 107 10.81 16.11 -1.69
N THR A 108 11.41 14.94 -1.87
CA THR A 108 12.82 14.71 -1.50
C THR A 108 13.81 15.24 -2.56
N GLN A 109 13.42 15.33 -3.83
CA GLN A 109 14.36 15.64 -4.94
C GLN A 109 15.13 16.95 -4.82
N ARG A 110 14.70 17.91 -3.97
CA ARG A 110 15.36 19.20 -3.78
C ARG A 110 15.74 19.50 -2.31
N GLY A 111 15.88 18.48 -1.47
CA GLY A 111 16.29 18.67 -0.08
C GLY A 111 15.17 19.29 0.78
N ARG A 112 15.23 20.61 1.03
CA ARG A 112 14.31 21.33 1.94
C ARG A 112 12.99 21.81 1.30
N SER A 113 12.72 21.42 0.06
CA SER A 113 11.52 21.86 -0.67
C SER A 113 10.37 20.88 -0.44
N ASP A 114 9.88 20.80 0.80
CA ASP A 114 8.80 19.88 1.19
C ASP A 114 7.48 20.13 0.45
N ASN A 115 7.29 21.33 -0.11
CA ASN A 115 6.11 21.70 -0.88
C ASN A 115 6.51 22.38 -2.22
N PRO A 116 6.78 21.59 -3.28
CA PRO A 116 7.11 22.15 -4.58
C PRO A 116 5.91 22.85 -5.22
N SER A 117 6.16 23.93 -5.97
CA SER A 117 5.17 24.51 -6.90
C SER A 117 4.85 23.55 -8.05
N ALA A 118 3.74 23.79 -8.76
CA ALA A 118 3.35 22.97 -9.91
C ALA A 118 4.42 22.92 -11.01
N GLU A 119 5.11 24.03 -11.26
CA GLU A 119 6.23 24.08 -12.22
C GLU A 119 7.41 23.21 -11.75
N GLN A 120 7.80 23.33 -10.49
CA GLN A 120 8.87 22.52 -9.89
C GLN A 120 8.53 21.03 -9.90
N PHE A 121 7.27 20.69 -9.65
CA PHE A 121 6.77 19.32 -9.74
C PHE A 121 6.93 18.76 -11.16
N GLY A 122 6.59 19.54 -12.19
CA GLY A 122 6.77 19.15 -13.59
C GLY A 122 8.25 18.90 -13.94
N TYR A 123 9.16 19.77 -13.50
CA TYR A 123 10.60 19.56 -13.71
C TYR A 123 11.13 18.32 -12.97
N ASN A 124 10.66 18.07 -11.75
CA ASN A 124 11.04 16.91 -10.98
C ASN A 124 10.50 15.62 -11.63
N ASP A 125 9.27 15.63 -12.15
CA ASP A 125 8.67 14.50 -12.87
C ASP A 125 9.46 14.13 -14.13
N LEU A 126 9.80 15.11 -14.96
CA LEU A 126 10.70 14.92 -16.10
C LEU A 126 12.04 14.30 -15.67
N THR A 127 12.59 14.77 -14.55
CA THR A 127 13.84 14.24 -14.01
C THR A 127 13.70 12.78 -13.57
N ILE A 128 12.59 12.41 -12.91
CA ILE A 128 12.31 11.02 -12.51
C ILE A 128 12.11 10.14 -13.75
N ALA A 129 11.34 10.61 -14.73
CA ALA A 129 11.06 9.89 -15.97
C ALA A 129 12.32 9.64 -16.80
N VAL A 130 13.20 10.65 -16.93
CA VAL A 130 14.48 10.53 -17.66
C VAL A 130 15.43 9.59 -16.94
N LYS A 131 15.52 9.67 -15.60
CA LYS A 131 16.35 8.75 -14.81
C LYS A 131 15.87 7.30 -14.89
N ARG A 132 14.59 7.07 -15.27
CA ARG A 132 13.91 5.76 -15.25
C ARG A 132 14.05 5.04 -13.91
N ASP A 133 14.34 5.78 -12.87
CA ASP A 133 14.74 5.29 -11.56
C ASP A 133 14.26 6.28 -10.51
N ILE A 134 13.38 5.79 -9.66
CA ILE A 134 13.06 6.43 -8.40
C ILE A 134 14.13 5.93 -7.45
N ALA A 135 15.32 6.54 -7.53
CA ALA A 135 16.40 6.17 -6.61
C ALA A 135 15.90 6.43 -5.18
N PRO A 136 15.93 5.41 -4.30
CA PRO A 136 15.33 5.54 -3.00
C PRO A 136 16.00 6.65 -2.19
N SER A 137 15.20 7.43 -1.46
CA SER A 137 15.73 8.38 -0.48
C SER A 137 16.55 7.62 0.57
N VAL A 138 17.86 7.89 0.63
CA VAL A 138 18.80 7.25 1.56
C VAL A 138 18.82 7.94 2.94
N SER A 139 18.27 9.16 3.05
CA SER A 139 18.34 9.99 4.26
C SER A 139 17.19 10.99 4.35
N GLY A 140 16.75 11.33 5.57
CA GLY A 140 15.68 12.28 5.86
C GLY A 140 14.39 11.60 6.34
N ASN A 141 13.32 12.36 6.59
CA ASN A 141 12.04 11.82 7.10
C ASN A 141 11.32 10.88 6.12
N THR A 142 11.75 10.86 4.86
CA THR A 142 11.29 9.93 3.80
C THR A 142 12.28 8.79 3.54
N GLY A 143 13.46 8.81 4.19
CA GLY A 143 14.50 7.80 4.03
C GLY A 143 14.39 6.69 5.07
N GLY A 144 14.38 5.44 4.64
CA GLY A 144 14.41 4.29 5.56
C GLY A 144 13.79 3.00 5.03
N ARG A 145 12.97 3.06 3.97
CA ARG A 145 12.33 1.85 3.39
C ARG A 145 13.27 1.01 2.52
N TYR A 146 14.32 1.60 1.97
CA TYR A 146 15.17 0.97 0.97
C TYR A 146 16.65 1.05 1.37
N GLY A 147 17.39 -0.05 1.17
CA GLY A 147 18.82 -0.10 1.42
C GLY A 147 19.62 0.78 0.43
N LYS A 148 20.85 1.16 0.80
CA LYS A 148 21.75 1.97 -0.05
C LYS A 148 22.08 1.33 -1.41
N ALA A 149 21.90 0.01 -1.54
CA ALA A 149 22.21 -0.72 -2.75
C ALA A 149 21.08 -0.56 -3.77
N LYS A 150 21.38 0.09 -4.91
CA LYS A 150 20.51 0.02 -6.09
C LYS A 150 20.41 -1.44 -6.56
N TRP A 151 19.23 -1.87 -6.99
CA TRP A 151 18.96 -3.22 -7.49
C TRP A 151 19.68 -3.56 -8.81
N TYR A 152 20.31 -2.56 -9.42
CA TYR A 152 21.00 -2.66 -10.69
C TYR A 152 22.17 -1.68 -10.71
N THR A 153 23.22 -2.04 -11.43
CA THR A 153 24.36 -1.17 -11.70
C THR A 153 24.04 -0.35 -12.93
N VAL A 154 23.92 0.97 -12.80
CA VAL A 154 23.89 1.86 -13.97
C VAL A 154 25.28 1.78 -14.60
N SER A 155 25.36 1.29 -15.82
CA SER A 155 26.59 1.27 -16.61
C SER A 155 26.41 2.24 -17.77
N ASP A 156 27.44 3.05 -18.04
CA ASP A 156 27.52 3.87 -19.25
C ASP A 156 27.86 3.03 -20.49
N GLU A 157 28.05 1.71 -20.33
CA GLU A 157 28.28 0.82 -21.46
C GLU A 157 27.06 0.77 -22.38
N PRO A 158 27.27 0.94 -23.71
CA PRO A 158 26.19 0.86 -24.67
C PRO A 158 25.52 -0.51 -24.63
N VAL A 159 24.18 -0.51 -24.55
CA VAL A 159 23.37 -1.73 -24.54
C VAL A 159 23.64 -2.53 -25.82
N LYS A 160 23.95 -3.83 -25.68
CA LYS A 160 24.20 -4.70 -26.83
C LYS A 160 23.00 -4.71 -27.78
N LYS A 161 23.26 -4.47 -29.07
CA LYS A 161 22.25 -4.47 -30.12
C LYS A 161 21.52 -5.81 -30.15
N ARG A 162 20.19 -5.80 -30.01
CA ARG A 162 19.35 -7.00 -30.01
C ARG A 162 19.53 -7.76 -31.34
N GLN A 163 20.09 -8.97 -31.27
CA GLN A 163 20.23 -9.82 -32.45
C GLN A 163 18.86 -10.39 -32.85
N LYS A 164 18.49 -10.26 -34.13
CA LYS A 164 17.34 -10.98 -34.68
C LYS A 164 17.70 -12.46 -34.77
N LYS A 165 16.87 -13.33 -34.19
CA LYS A 165 16.96 -14.77 -34.46
C LYS A 165 16.70 -14.99 -35.95
N LYS A 166 17.61 -15.72 -36.61
CA LYS A 166 17.38 -16.28 -37.94
C LYS A 166 16.34 -17.39 -37.85
#